data_AF-A0A927VSY0-F1
#
_entry.id   AF-A0A927VSY0-F1
#
_cell.length_a   1.000
_cell.length_b   1.000
_cell.length_c   1.000
_cell.angle_alpha   90.00
_cell.angle_beta   90.00
_cell.angle_gamma   90.00
#
_symmetry.space_group_name_H-M   'P 1'
#
loop_
_entity.id
_entity.type
_entity.pdbx_description
1 polymer ?
#
loop_
_entity_poly.entity_id
_entity_poly.type
_entity_poly.pdbx_seq_one_letter_code
_entity_poly.pdbx_strand_id
1 'polypeptide(L)'
;QEMVGGRIEEYMPWEEEVAIICNEEGKMMRLPLNRGIKDEKGQLQDIIAGDFFICYAPIESEKFLSMPPELEEKYLKKFEMPEMFFRDGGNIRSEKYEPMKSEPARDYAR
;
A
#
# COMPACT_ATOMS: atom_id res chain seq x y z
N GLN A 1 11.14 -6.64 -7.68
CA GLN A 1 11.30 -5.40 -8.47
C GLN A 1 10.20 -5.27 -9.51
N GLU A 2 10.01 -6.24 -10.41
CA GLU A 2 8.95 -6.21 -11.43
C GLU A 2 7.55 -5.92 -10.85
N MET A 3 7.17 -6.57 -9.75
CA MET A 3 5.87 -6.37 -9.08
C MET A 3 5.59 -4.91 -8.68
N VAL A 4 6.62 -4.13 -8.35
CA VAL A 4 6.46 -2.71 -7.95
C VAL A 4 6.89 -1.76 -9.07
N GLY A 5 7.25 -2.30 -10.24
CA GLY A 5 7.63 -1.51 -11.41
C GLY A 5 8.94 -0.71 -11.28
N GLY A 6 9.85 -1.11 -10.38
CA GLY A 6 11.09 -0.37 -10.17
C GLY A 6 11.99 -0.92 -9.07
N ARG A 7 12.93 -0.07 -8.62
CA ARG A 7 13.78 -0.37 -7.47
C ARG A 7 12.92 -0.44 -6.22
N ILE A 8 13.13 -1.49 -5.43
CA ILE A 8 12.34 -1.71 -4.22
C ILE A 8 12.84 -0.85 -3.06
N GLU A 9 11.91 -0.36 -2.27
CA GLU A 9 12.14 0.12 -0.91
C GLU A 9 11.45 -0.83 0.07
N GLU A 10 12.16 -1.16 1.15
CA GLU A 10 11.61 -1.87 2.30
C GLU A 10 11.22 -0.85 3.35
N TYR A 11 9.92 -0.76 3.64
CA TYR A 11 9.36 0.20 4.58
C TYR A 11 8.62 -0.55 5.70
N MET A 12 9.08 -0.39 6.94
CA MET A 12 8.56 -1.10 8.11
C MET A 12 7.86 -0.13 9.09
N PRO A 13 6.58 0.22 8.84
CA PRO A 13 5.87 1.18 9.68
C PRO A 13 5.25 0.57 10.96
N TRP A 14 5.41 -0.74 11.19
CA TRP A 14 4.78 -1.46 12.30
C TRP A 14 5.78 -2.30 13.10
N GLU A 15 5.43 -2.64 14.33
CA GLU A 15 6.29 -3.40 15.24
C GLU A 15 6.32 -4.91 14.94
N GLU A 16 5.34 -5.46 14.22
CA GLU A 16 5.22 -6.92 13.99
C GLU A 16 6.16 -7.49 12.92
N GLU A 17 7.29 -6.81 12.65
CA GLU A 17 8.29 -7.17 11.63
C GLU A 17 7.67 -7.41 10.24
N VAL A 18 6.63 -6.63 9.90
CA VAL A 18 6.00 -6.65 8.58
C VAL A 18 6.52 -5.47 7.78
N ALA A 19 7.01 -5.77 6.58
CA ALA A 19 7.47 -4.79 5.63
C ALA A 19 6.44 -4.56 4.53
N ILE A 20 6.30 -3.30 4.11
CA ILE A 20 5.78 -2.92 2.81
C ILE A 20 6.97 -2.91 1.84
N ILE A 21 6.83 -3.63 0.74
CA ILE A 21 7.74 -3.52 -0.39
C ILE A 21 7.06 -2.71 -1.47
N CYS A 22 7.62 -1.54 -1.76
CA CYS A 22 7.09 -0.59 -2.73
C CYS A 22 8.19 -0.08 -3.66
N ASN A 23 7.83 0.79 -4.60
CA ASN A 23 8.78 1.44 -5.48
C ASN A 23 9.43 2.65 -4.78
N GLU A 24 10.76 2.61 -4.61
CA GLU A 24 11.57 3.67 -3.96
C GLU A 24 11.35 5.04 -4.62
N GLU A 25 11.17 5.06 -5.94
CA GLU A 25 11.00 6.29 -6.71
C GLU A 25 9.53 6.59 -7.04
N GLY A 26 8.57 5.80 -6.53
CA GLY A 26 7.18 5.84 -6.97
C GLY A 26 6.53 7.23 -6.88
N LYS A 27 6.80 7.98 -5.79
CA LYS A 27 6.32 9.36 -5.62
C LYS A 27 6.98 10.32 -6.60
N MET A 28 8.30 10.20 -6.79
CA MET A 28 9.09 11.03 -7.71
C MET A 28 8.66 10.82 -9.16
N MET A 29 8.35 9.57 -9.51
CA MET A 29 7.79 9.15 -10.81
C MET A 29 6.32 9.49 -10.98
N ARG A 30 5.66 10.07 -9.96
CA ARG A 30 4.22 10.40 -9.96
C ARG A 30 3.32 9.20 -10.24
N LEU A 31 3.70 8.02 -9.72
CA LEU A 31 2.80 6.86 -9.73
C LEU A 31 1.51 7.18 -8.95
N PRO A 32 0.39 6.51 -9.26
CA PRO A 32 -0.85 6.71 -8.52
C PRO A 32 -0.66 6.47 -7.02
N LEU A 33 -1.19 7.38 -6.19
CA LEU A 33 -1.22 7.18 -4.75
C LEU A 33 -2.13 5.99 -4.43
N ASN A 34 -1.62 5.05 -3.66
CA ASN A 34 -2.28 3.76 -3.41
C ASN A 34 -2.69 3.61 -1.95
N ARG A 35 -1.75 3.78 -1.00
CA ARG A 35 -2.01 3.48 0.41
C ARG A 35 -1.50 4.50 1.38
N GLY A 36 -2.38 5.01 2.25
CA GLY A 36 -1.99 5.88 3.34
C GLY A 36 -1.43 5.08 4.52
N ILE A 37 -0.26 5.49 5.01
CA ILE A 37 0.36 4.97 6.22
C ILE A 37 0.01 5.92 7.36
N LYS A 38 -0.77 5.41 8.31
CA LYS A 38 -1.26 6.17 9.44
C LYS A 38 -0.59 5.69 10.72
N ASP A 39 -0.24 6.64 11.60
CA ASP A 39 0.20 6.33 12.95
C ASP A 39 -0.95 5.83 13.84
N GLU A 40 -0.63 5.53 15.10
CA GLU A 40 -1.60 5.08 16.11
C GLU A 40 -2.72 6.09 16.39
N LYS A 41 -2.48 7.38 16.12
CA LYS A 41 -3.47 8.46 16.27
C LYS A 41 -4.31 8.67 15.00
N GLY A 42 -4.08 7.86 13.96
CA GLY A 42 -4.75 7.95 12.67
C GLY A 42 -4.24 9.08 11.78
N GLN A 43 -3.12 9.72 12.13
CA GLN A 43 -2.53 10.78 11.32
C GLN A 43 -1.74 10.17 10.17
N LEU A 44 -1.91 10.72 8.97
CA LEU A 44 -1.23 10.28 7.77
C LEU A 44 0.26 10.67 7.84
N GLN A 45 1.13 9.68 8.01
CA GLN A 45 2.58 9.85 8.08
C GLN A 45 3.22 9.76 6.70
N ASP A 46 2.73 8.84 5.87
CA ASP A 46 3.23 8.68 4.51
C ASP A 46 2.17 8.11 3.55
N ILE A 47 2.47 8.13 2.25
CA ILE A 47 1.60 7.56 1.21
C ILE A 47 2.43 6.72 0.24
N ILE A 48 2.10 5.44 0.10
CA ILE A 48 2.69 4.56 -0.90
C ILE A 48 2.15 4.92 -2.28
N ALA A 49 3.05 5.09 -3.25
CA ALA A 49 2.71 5.36 -4.64
C ALA A 49 3.07 4.16 -5.53
N GLY A 50 2.13 3.75 -6.38
CA GLY A 50 2.25 2.56 -7.23
C GLY A 50 1.81 1.27 -6.53
N ASP A 51 2.06 0.14 -7.20
CA ASP A 51 1.81 -1.18 -6.65
C ASP A 51 2.79 -1.48 -5.52
N PHE A 52 2.31 -2.23 -4.53
CA PHE A 52 3.09 -2.67 -3.38
C PHE A 52 2.65 -4.06 -2.95
N PHE A 53 3.48 -4.73 -2.18
CA PHE A 53 3.08 -5.93 -1.46
C PHE A 53 3.59 -5.87 -0.02
N ILE A 54 3.05 -6.76 0.80
CA ILE A 54 3.43 -6.92 2.20
C ILE A 54 4.06 -8.29 2.40
N CYS A 55 5.08 -8.35 3.24
CA CYS A 55 5.74 -9.61 3.60
C CYS A 55 6.22 -9.58 5.05
N TYR A 56 6.50 -10.77 5.58
CA TYR A 56 7.17 -10.89 6.86
C TYR A 56 8.67 -10.70 6.67
N ALA A 57 9.26 -9.79 7.42
CA ALA A 57 10.66 -9.40 7.31
C ALA A 57 11.29 -9.30 8.72
N PRO A 58 11.56 -10.45 9.38
CA PRO A 58 12.25 -10.47 10.67
C PRO A 58 13.62 -9.83 10.59
N ILE A 59 14.01 -9.10 11.63
CA ILE A 59 15.32 -8.43 11.68
C ILE A 59 16.47 -9.45 11.55
N GLU A 60 16.27 -10.67 12.03
CA GLU A 60 17.27 -11.74 11.96
C GLU A 60 17.30 -12.47 10.59
N SER A 61 16.38 -12.16 9.69
CA SER A 61 16.27 -12.81 8.38
C SER A 61 16.83 -11.94 7.27
N GLU A 62 17.72 -12.51 6.45
CA GLU A 62 18.20 -11.86 5.22
C GLU A 62 17.22 -12.00 4.04
N LYS A 63 16.06 -12.62 4.27
CA LYS A 63 15.04 -12.91 3.26
C LYS A 63 13.66 -12.50 3.71
N PHE A 64 12.84 -12.07 2.76
CA PHE A 64 11.40 -11.96 2.95
C PHE A 64 10.79 -13.35 3.09
N LEU A 65 9.94 -13.49 4.10
CA LEU A 65 9.25 -14.71 4.44
C LEU A 65 7.75 -14.56 4.19
N SER A 66 7.07 -15.70 4.09
CA SER A 66 5.62 -15.73 4.10
C SER A 66 5.10 -15.21 5.44
N MET A 67 3.98 -14.48 5.40
CA MET A 67 3.34 -14.02 6.62
C MET A 67 2.80 -15.20 7.43
N PRO A 68 2.95 -15.17 8.77
CA PRO A 68 2.16 -16.01 9.66
C PRO A 68 0.65 -15.80 9.40
N PRO A 69 -0.18 -16.85 9.49
CA PRO A 69 -1.62 -16.76 9.15
C PRO A 69 -2.37 -15.64 9.90
N GLU A 70 -2.02 -15.40 11.16
CA GLU A 70 -2.63 -14.36 12.00
C GLU A 70 -2.33 -12.94 11.48
N LEU A 71 -1.10 -12.70 11.01
CA LEU A 71 -0.71 -11.43 10.41
C LEU A 71 -1.31 -11.26 9.02
N GLU A 72 -1.34 -12.34 8.22
CA GLU A 72 -1.98 -12.34 6.92
C GLU A 72 -3.46 -11.92 7.02
N GLU A 73 -4.23 -12.53 7.92
CA GLU A 73 -5.64 -12.16 8.13
C GLU A 73 -5.81 -10.69 8.58
N LYS A 74 -4.95 -10.24 9.51
CA LYS A 74 -4.95 -8.86 9.99
C LYS A 74 -4.73 -7.87 8.85
N TYR A 75 -3.72 -8.09 8.01
CA TYR A 75 -3.34 -7.14 6.97
C TYR A 75 -4.26 -7.22 5.73
N LEU A 76 -4.84 -8.38 5.43
CA LEU A 76 -5.90 -8.49 4.44
C LEU A 76 -7.09 -7.60 4.82
N LYS A 77 -7.59 -7.68 6.05
CA LYS A 77 -8.66 -6.79 6.55
C LYS A 77 -8.24 -5.32 6.57
N LYS A 78 -6.98 -5.03 6.91
CA LYS A 78 -6.46 -3.66 6.96
C LYS A 78 -6.52 -2.98 5.58
N PHE A 79 -6.16 -3.71 4.53
CA PHE A 79 -5.99 -3.18 3.17
C PHE A 79 -7.08 -3.57 2.16
N GLU A 80 -8.13 -4.26 2.62
CA GLU A 80 -9.27 -4.72 1.82
C GLU A 80 -9.89 -3.62 0.95
N MET A 81 -10.11 -2.43 1.52
CA MET A 81 -10.72 -1.32 0.81
C MET A 81 -9.67 -0.40 0.16
N PRO A 82 -9.89 0.06 -1.07
CA PRO A 82 -9.05 1.08 -1.69
C PRO A 82 -9.18 2.43 -0.97
N GLU A 83 -8.20 3.32 -1.18
CA GLU A 83 -8.16 4.67 -0.62
C GLU A 83 -8.14 5.75 -1.70
N MET A 84 -8.82 6.86 -1.42
CA MET A 84 -8.69 8.11 -2.17
C MET A 84 -7.97 9.15 -1.33
N PHE A 85 -7.20 10.03 -1.98
CA PHE A 85 -6.40 11.06 -1.32
C PHE A 85 -6.86 12.44 -1.76
N PHE A 86 -7.03 13.33 -0.78
CA PHE A 86 -7.52 14.69 -0.98
C PHE A 86 -6.55 15.67 -0.35
N ARG A 87 -6.34 16.80 -1.03
CA ARG A 87 -5.61 17.93 -0.45
C ARG A 87 -6.60 18.88 0.20
N ASP A 88 -6.38 19.21 1.46
CA ASP A 88 -7.24 20.07 2.26
C ASP A 88 -6.41 21.04 3.09
N GLY A 89 -6.48 22.33 2.76
CA GLY A 89 -5.82 23.39 3.54
C GLY A 89 -4.30 23.23 3.71
N GLY A 90 -3.62 22.54 2.80
CA GLY A 90 -2.18 22.22 2.90
C GLY A 90 -1.86 20.84 3.50
N ASN A 91 -2.85 20.16 4.07
CA ASN A 91 -2.75 18.78 4.53
C ASN A 91 -3.23 17.79 3.45
N ILE A 92 -2.85 16.53 3.59
CA ILE A 92 -3.40 15.42 2.78
C ILE A 92 -4.24 14.53 3.69
N ARG A 93 -5.46 14.20 3.26
CA ARG A 93 -6.36 13.24 3.91
C ARG A 93 -6.52 12.01 3.04
N SER A 94 -6.63 10.83 3.65
CA SER A 94 -6.99 9.59 2.94
C SER A 94 -8.29 8.99 3.48
N GLU A 95 -9.19 8.65 2.56
CA GLU A 95 -10.51 8.08 2.87
C GLU A 95 -10.69 6.77 2.12
N LYS A 96 -11.16 5.73 2.83
CA LYS A 96 -11.51 4.45 2.23
C LYS A 96 -12.83 4.58 1.49
N TYR A 97 -12.97 3.91 0.36
CA TYR A 97 -14.22 3.90 -0.40
C TYR A 97 -14.59 2.48 -0.83
N GLU A 98 -15.89 2.23 -0.97
CA GLU A 98 -16.38 1.04 -1.64
C GLU A 98 -16.20 1.23 -3.14
N PRO A 99 -15.38 0.42 -3.82
CA PRO A 99 -15.30 0.49 -5.27
C PRO A 99 -16.68 0.14 -5.83
N MET A 100 -17.23 1.01 -6.68
CA MET A 100 -18.41 0.63 -7.46
C MET A 100 -18.09 -0.67 -8.18
N LYS A 101 -19.01 -1.65 -8.12
CA LYS A 101 -18.94 -2.82 -9.00
C LYS A 101 -18.89 -2.29 -10.42
N SER A 102 -17.74 -2.33 -11.07
CA SER A 102 -17.63 -1.97 -12.48
C SER A 102 -18.57 -2.90 -13.24
N GLU A 103 -19.56 -2.37 -13.95
CA GLU A 103 -20.13 -3.12 -15.07
C GLU A 103 -18.96 -3.49 -16.00
N PRO A 104 -18.91 -4.74 -16.51
CA PRO A 104 -17.83 -5.14 -17.40
C PRO A 104 -17.69 -4.13 -18.53
N ALA A 105 -16.45 -3.73 -18.82
CA ALA A 105 -16.14 -2.78 -19.87
C ALA A 105 -16.88 -3.19 -21.15
N ARG A 106 -17.83 -2.36 -21.59
CA ARG A 106 -18.51 -2.59 -22.87
C ARG A 106 -17.45 -2.47 -23.95
N ASP A 107 -17.21 -3.59 -24.62
CA ASP A 107 -16.25 -3.71 -25.69
C ASP A 107 -16.70 -2.81 -26.86
N TYR A 108 -16.15 -1.59 -26.93
CA TYR A 108 -16.30 -0.71 -28.09
C TYR A 108 -15.24 -1.08 -29.13
N ALA A 109 -15.20 -2.35 -29.52
CA ALA A 109 -14.51 -2.75 -30.74
C ALA A 109 -15.36 -2.27 -31.93
N ARG A 110 -14.86 -1.25 -32.65
CA ARG A 110 -15.29 -0.91 -34.02
C ARG A 110 -14.20 -1.31 -34.99
#